data_AF-A0A841C8J4-F1
#
_entry.id   AF-A0A841C8J4-F1
#
_cell.length_a   1.000
_cell.length_b   1.000
_cell.length_c   1.000
_cell.angle_alpha   90.00
_cell.angle_beta   90.00
_cell.angle_gamma   90.00
#
_symmetry.space_group_name_H-M   'P 1'
#
loop_
_entity.id
_entity.type
_entity.pdbx_description
1 polymer ?
#
loop_
_entity_poly.entity_id
_entity_poly.type
_entity_poly.pdbx_seq_one_letter_code
_entity_poly.pdbx_strand_id
1 'polypeptide(L)' 'MSKTYKPLDDLLGESGMKFTTISERIGLTSNAFYRVRVNPRKLTLEKIQRLGSVTGIDPDRIYQVSKNFTE' A
#
# COMPACT_ATOMS: atom_id res chain seq x y z
N MET A 1 -15.59 2.21 11.86
CA MET A 1 -15.30 1.95 10.45
C MET A 1 -13.83 2.22 10.20
N SER A 2 -13.08 1.25 9.66
CA SER A 2 -11.72 1.55 9.19
C SER A 2 -11.83 2.61 8.09
N LYS A 3 -11.06 3.70 8.21
CA LYS A 3 -10.99 4.74 7.16
C LYS A 3 -10.07 4.32 6.01
N THR A 4 -9.45 3.14 6.08
CA THR A 4 -8.54 2.63 5.05
C THR A 4 -9.29 1.92 3.93
N TYR A 5 -8.71 1.95 2.74
CA TYR A 5 -9.19 1.25 1.58
C TYR A 5 -8.87 -0.24 1.68
N LYS A 6 -9.89 -1.01 2.06
CA LYS A 6 -9.77 -2.44 2.33
C LYS A 6 -9.10 -3.25 1.22
N PRO A 7 -9.37 -3.04 -0.08
CA PRO A 7 -8.69 -3.80 -1.13
C PRO A 7 -7.17 -3.65 -1.14
N LEU A 8 -6.64 -2.47 -0.80
CA LEU A 8 -5.19 -2.29 -0.67
C LEU A 8 -4.66 -3.00 0.58
N ASP A 9 -5.38 -2.91 1.70
CA ASP A 9 -4.99 -3.58 2.95
C ASP A 9 -4.98 -5.10 2.80
N ASP A 10 -6.01 -5.67 2.16
CA ASP A 10 -6.14 -7.10 1.90
C ASP A 10 -5.01 -7.58 0.98
N LEU A 11 -4.73 -6.84 -0.11
CA LEU A 11 -3.62 -7.14 -1.03
C LEU A 11 -2.28 -7.12 -0.30
N LEU A 12 -1.99 -6.07 0.47
CA LEU A 12 -0.75 -5.97 1.25
C LEU A 12 -0.66 -7.04 2.34
N GLY A 13 -1.80 -7.51 2.85
CA GLY A 13 -1.89 -8.61 3.82
C GLY A 13 -1.41 -9.95 3.26
N GLU A 14 -1.48 -10.17 1.94
CA GLU A 14 -0.95 -11.39 1.29
C GLU A 14 0.55 -11.60 1.55
N SER A 15 1.29 -10.52 1.81
CA SER A 15 2.72 -10.59 2.15
C SER A 15 3.00 -11.22 3.52
N GLY A 16 2.00 -11.34 4.38
CA GLY A 16 2.17 -11.74 5.79
C GLY A 16 2.91 -10.72 6.66
N MET A 17 3.29 -9.56 6.10
CA MET A 17 4.04 -8.53 6.82
C MET A 17 3.12 -7.60 7.60
N LYS A 18 3.59 -7.14 8.77
CA LYS A 18 2.91 -6.07 9.50
C LYS A 18 3.03 -4.75 8.73
N PHE A 19 1.97 -3.95 8.73
CA PHE A 19 1.97 -2.65 8.07
C PHE A 19 3.06 -1.69 8.57
N THR A 20 3.43 -1.78 9.85
CA THR A 20 4.56 -1.01 10.41
C THR A 20 5.88 -1.38 9.73
N THR A 21 6.14 -2.68 9.57
CA THR A 21 7.33 -3.19 8.87
C THR A 21 7.34 -2.79 7.39
N ILE A 22 6.19 -2.85 6.71
CA ILE A 22 6.08 -2.38 5.33
C ILE A 22 6.43 -0.90 5.26
N SER A 23 5.84 -0.06 6.13
CA SER A 23 6.09 1.39 6.13
C SER A 23 7.56 1.74 6.35
N GLU A 24 8.23 1.09 7.30
CA GLU A 24 9.65 1.29 7.59
C GLU A 24 10.53 0.95 6.37
N ARG A 25 10.28 -0.20 5.72
CA ARG A 25 11.08 -0.67 4.57
C ARG A 25 10.89 0.17 3.31
N ILE A 26 9.71 0.74 3.11
CA ILE A 26 9.46 1.69 2.01
C ILE A 26 9.84 3.13 2.35
N GLY A 27 10.37 3.40 3.55
CA GLY A 27 10.85 4.71 3.97
C GLY A 27 9.73 5.71 4.32
N LEU A 28 8.57 5.22 4.77
CA LEU A 28 7.45 6.07 5.21
C LEU A 28 7.23 5.95 6.72
N THR A 29 6.84 7.05 7.35
CA THR A 29 6.31 6.99 8.72
C THR A 29 4.97 6.25 8.74
N SER A 30 4.61 5.65 9.87
CA SER A 30 3.31 4.97 10.06
C SER A 30 2.13 5.87 9.67
N ASN A 31 2.20 7.17 10.01
CA ASN A 31 1.16 8.15 9.65
C ASN A 31 1.10 8.44 8.15
N ALA A 32 2.26 8.54 7.47
CA ALA A 32 2.30 8.73 6.03
C ALA A 32 1.75 7.50 5.29
N PHE A 33 2.11 6.30 5.75
CA PHE A 33 1.61 5.06 5.20
C PHE A 33 0.12 4.86 5.46
N TYR A 34 -0.38 5.22 6.64
CA TYR A 34 -1.81 5.23 6.92
C TYR A 34 -2.57 6.14 5.93
N ARG A 35 -2.07 7.35 5.63
CA ARG A 35 -2.69 8.23 4.63
C ARG A 35 -2.72 7.63 3.22
N VAL A 36 -1.69 6.86 2.85
CA VAL A 36 -1.68 6.08 1.60
C VAL A 36 -2.76 4.99 1.63
N ARG A 37 -2.88 4.26 2.74
CA ARG A 37 -3.92 3.25 2.91
C ARG A 37 -5.33 3.83 2.92
N VAL A 38 -5.51 5.07 3.38
CA VAL A 38 -6.79 5.81 3.29
C VAL A 38 -7.08 6.27 1.86
N ASN A 39 -6.08 6.78 1.14
CA ASN A 39 -6.21 7.24 -0.24
C ASN A 39 -5.03 6.72 -1.10
N PRO A 40 -5.19 5.54 -1.71
CA PRO A 40 -4.18 4.89 -2.54
C PRO A 40 -3.74 5.67 -3.78
N ARG A 41 -4.56 6.62 -4.28
CA ARG A 41 -4.20 7.44 -5.45
C ARG A 41 -2.95 8.29 -5.22
N LYS A 42 -2.52 8.44 -3.97
CA LYS A 42 -1.28 9.12 -3.58
C LYS A 42 -0.02 8.26 -3.76
N LEU A 43 -0.16 7.00 -4.18
CA LEU A 43 0.96 6.14 -4.55
C LEU A 43 1.57 6.62 -5.87
N THR A 44 2.82 7.06 -5.79
CA THR A 44 3.64 7.29 -6.98
C THR A 44 4.11 5.94 -7.54
N LEU A 45 4.48 5.91 -8.82
CA LEU A 45 5.00 4.70 -9.47
C LEU A 45 6.22 4.13 -8.72
N GLU A 46 7.13 5.00 -8.26
CA GLU A 46 8.29 4.61 -7.45
C GLU A 46 7.87 3.88 -6.16
N LYS A 47 6.85 4.39 -5.44
CA LYS A 47 6.35 3.75 -4.22
C LYS A 47 5.67 2.42 -4.51
N ILE A 48 5.00 2.30 -5.65
CA ILE A 48 4.37 1.05 -6.09
C ILE A 48 5.44 -0.02 -6.35
N GLN A 49 6.49 0.33 -7.09
CA GLN A 49 7.63 -0.57 -7.33
C GLN A 49 8.30 -0.98 -6.02
N ARG A 50 8.52 -0.02 -5.11
CA ARG A 50 9.13 -0.29 -3.81
C ARG A 50 8.26 -1.15 -2.91
N LEU A 51 6.94 -0.93 -2.91
CA LEU A 51 6.00 -1.80 -2.21
C LEU A 51 6.09 -3.23 -2.75
N GLY A 52 6.07 -3.41 -4.07
CA GLY A 52 6.17 -4.74 -4.66
C GLY A 52 7.49 -5.44 -4.30
N SER A 53 8.61 -4.73 -4.38
CA SER A 53 9.92 -5.27 -3.97
C SER A 53 9.98 -5.68 -2.49
N VAL A 54 9.35 -4.91 -1.60
CA VAL A 54 9.37 -5.18 -0.14
C VAL A 54 8.41 -6.30 0.26
N THR A 55 7.24 -6.33 -0.37
CA THR A 55 6.12 -7.22 0.01
C THR A 55 6.09 -8.52 -0.79
N GLY A 56 6.83 -8.59 -1.90
CA GLY A 56 6.76 -9.71 -2.86
C GLY A 56 5.51 -9.67 -3.74
N ILE A 57 4.68 -8.63 -3.63
CA ILE A 57 3.46 -8.46 -4.42
C ILE A 57 3.84 -7.85 -5.77
N ASP A 58 3.20 -8.32 -6.84
CA ASP A 58 3.36 -7.74 -8.17
C ASP A 58 2.98 -6.24 -8.17
N PRO A 59 3.91 -5.32 -8.54
CA PRO A 59 3.64 -3.89 -8.66
C PRO A 59 2.40 -3.56 -9.50
N ASP A 60 2.10 -4.34 -10.55
CA ASP A 60 0.94 -4.10 -11.39
C ASP A 60 -0.37 -4.35 -10.64
N ARG A 61 -0.42 -5.35 -9.75
CA ARG A 61 -1.59 -5.59 -8.88
C ARG A 61 -1.80 -4.41 -7.94
N ILE A 62 -0.73 -3.89 -7.36
CA ILE A 62 -0.77 -2.71 -6.47
C ILE A 62 -1.25 -1.47 -7.24
N TYR A 63 -0.76 -1.27 -8.46
CA TYR A 63 -1.20 -0.18 -9.34
C TYR A 63 -2.69 -0.27 -9.66
N GLN A 64 -3.18 -1.44 -10.08
CA GLN A 64 -4.59 -1.64 -10.42
C GLN A 64 -5.51 -1.37 -9.23
N VAL A 65 -5.18 -1.91 -8.05
CA VAL A 65 -5.93 -1.64 -6.82
C VAL A 65 -5.92 -0.16 -6.47
N SER A 66 -4.77 0.51 -6.62
CA SER A 66 -4.66 1.94 -6.32
C SER A 66 -5.46 2.81 -7.30
N LYS A 67 -5.48 2.43 -8.58
CA LYS A 67 -6.22 3.11 -9.65
C LYS A 67 -7.74 2.95 -9.50
N ASN A 68 -8.19 1.78 -9.04
CA ASN A 68 -9.61 1.46 -8.84
C ASN A 68 -10.21 2.08 -7.57
N PHE A 69 -9.43 2.85 -6.80
CA PHE A 69 -9.94 3.61 -5.68
C PHE A 69 -10.96 4.65 -6.14
N THR A 70 -12.20 4.55 -5.67
CA THR A 70 -13.28 5.53 -5.82
C THR A 70 -13.58 6.14 -4.44
N GLU A 71 -13.68 7.48 -4.38
CA GLU A 71 -13.92 8.24 -3.14
C GLU A 71 -15.30 7.99 -2.54
#